data_AF-A0A0A2BWE6-F1
#
_entry.id   AF-A0A0A2BWE6-F1
#
_cell.length_a   1.000
_cell.length_b   1.000
_cell.length_c   1.000
_cell.angle_alpha   90.00
_cell.angle_beta   90.00
_cell.angle_gamma   90.00
#
_symmetry.space_group_name_H-M   'P 1'
#
loop_
_entity.id
_entity.type
_entity.pdbx_description
1 polymer ?
#
loop_
_entity_poly.entity_id
_entity_poly.type
_entity_poly.pdbx_seq_one_letter_code
_entity_poly.pdbx_strand_id
1 'polypeptide(L)'
;MEGMFSGDFSNSVQMSLSAREMEIIELVADGLTNQEIAQKLTISKRTVDNHVSNMFTKTGSKNRVALLNWAMDHGKICRDGFNCCSLPDETEDSSTDT
;
A
#
# COMPACT_ATOMS: atom_id res chain seq x y z
N MET A 1 27.67 -8.42 -27.43
CA MET A 1 27.48 -9.03 -26.10
C MET A 1 26.24 -8.38 -25.53
N GLU A 2 25.07 -8.88 -25.96
CA GLU A 2 23.77 -8.26 -25.68
C GLU A 2 23.24 -8.78 -24.36
N GLY A 3 22.94 -7.87 -23.45
CA GLY A 3 22.24 -8.14 -22.20
C GLY A 3 21.07 -7.18 -22.08
N MET A 4 20.03 -7.41 -22.89
CA MET A 4 18.71 -6.83 -22.71
C MET A 4 18.15 -7.32 -21.37
N PHE A 5 18.17 -6.46 -20.35
CA PHE A 5 17.33 -6.66 -19.16
C PHE A 5 15.92 -6.17 -19.48
N SER A 6 15.12 -7.02 -20.11
CA SER A 6 13.67 -6.90 -20.08
C SER A 6 13.19 -7.25 -18.66
N GLY A 7 13.27 -6.26 -17.76
CA GLY A 7 12.60 -6.32 -16.47
C GLY A 7 11.10 -6.25 -16.69
N ASP A 8 10.46 -7.42 -16.70
CA ASP A 8 9.03 -7.61 -16.86
C ASP A 8 8.30 -7.03 -15.63
N PHE A 9 7.97 -5.72 -15.65
CA PHE A 9 7.12 -5.06 -14.64
C PHE A 9 5.63 -5.37 -14.85
N SER A 10 5.29 -6.36 -15.67
CA SER A 10 3.92 -6.62 -16.09
C SER A 10 3.35 -7.87 -15.44
N ASN A 11 3.16 -7.84 -14.11
CA ASN A 11 2.01 -8.57 -13.53
C ASN A 11 1.56 -8.08 -12.15
N SER A 12 1.55 -6.78 -11.89
CA SER A 12 0.60 -6.28 -10.89
C SER A 12 -0.78 -6.33 -11.52
N VAL A 13 -1.46 -7.47 -11.43
CA VAL A 13 -2.92 -7.45 -11.34
C VAL A 13 -3.20 -6.51 -10.19
N GLN A 14 -3.47 -5.24 -10.51
CA GLN A 14 -3.75 -4.23 -9.52
C GLN A 14 -5.05 -4.65 -8.86
N MET A 15 -4.96 -5.43 -7.79
CA MET A 15 -6.03 -5.63 -6.83
C MET A 15 -6.26 -4.25 -6.21
N SER A 16 -7.04 -3.44 -6.92
CA SER A 16 -7.29 -2.06 -6.58
C SER A 16 -8.30 -2.05 -5.44
N LEU A 17 -7.81 -1.62 -4.29
CA LEU A 17 -8.67 -1.16 -3.22
C LEU A 17 -9.41 0.08 -3.71
N SER A 18 -10.69 0.20 -3.35
CA SER A 18 -11.46 1.42 -3.59
C SER A 18 -10.86 2.57 -2.79
N ALA A 19 -11.18 3.81 -3.18
CA ALA A 19 -10.74 5.00 -2.45
C ALA A 19 -11.05 4.92 -0.95
N ARG A 20 -12.22 4.38 -0.59
CA ARG A 20 -12.62 4.21 0.80
C ARG A 20 -11.84 3.12 1.53
N GLU A 21 -11.51 2.02 0.85
CA GLU A 21 -10.67 0.98 1.41
C GLU A 21 -9.23 1.45 1.60
N MET A 22 -8.72 2.31 0.71
CA MET A 22 -7.41 2.95 0.89
C MET A 22 -7.38 3.88 2.10
N GLU A 23 -8.37 4.74 2.26
CA GLU A 23 -8.46 5.58 3.45
C GLU A 23 -8.52 4.75 4.74
N ILE A 24 -9.25 3.64 4.72
CA ILE A 24 -9.30 2.73 5.88
C ILE A 24 -7.95 2.03 6.11
N ILE A 25 -7.25 1.58 5.07
CA ILE A 25 -5.99 0.85 5.23
C ILE A 25 -4.87 1.74 5.76
N GLU A 26 -4.87 3.02 5.40
CA GLU A 26 -3.97 4.04 5.96
C GLU A 26 -4.21 4.20 7.47
N LEU A 27 -5.46 4.35 7.89
CA LEU A 27 -5.79 4.46 9.32
C LEU A 27 -5.51 3.16 10.09
N VAL A 28 -5.63 2.00 9.42
CA VAL A 28 -5.23 0.72 9.99
C VAL A 28 -3.71 0.69 10.21
N ALA A 29 -2.92 1.26 9.28
CA ALA A 29 -1.47 1.37 9.36
C ALA A 29 -1.01 2.33 10.48
N ASP A 30 -1.77 3.40 10.73
CA ASP A 30 -1.61 4.30 11.88
C ASP A 30 -1.90 3.61 13.23
N GLY A 31 -2.39 2.37 13.21
CA GLY A 31 -2.66 1.57 14.41
C GLY A 31 -4.07 1.75 14.99
N LEU A 32 -4.97 2.46 14.30
CA LEU A 32 -6.32 2.71 14.80
C LEU A 32 -7.18 1.44 14.77
N THR A 33 -7.96 1.24 15.83
CA THR A 33 -9.00 0.21 15.90
C THR A 33 -10.18 0.54 14.98
N ASN A 34 -10.97 -0.47 14.61
CA ASN A 34 -12.15 -0.24 13.74
C ASN A 34 -13.17 0.73 14.38
N GLN A 35 -13.17 0.85 15.71
CA GLN A 35 -14.01 1.81 16.43
C GLN A 35 -13.50 3.25 16.29
N GLU A 36 -12.18 3.47 16.39
CA GLU A 36 -11.56 4.78 16.17
C GLU A 36 -11.67 5.21 14.70
N ILE A 37 -11.48 4.27 13.77
CA ILE A 37 -11.69 4.50 12.34
C ILE A 37 -13.14 4.92 12.07
N ALA A 38 -14.11 4.22 12.67
CA ALA A 38 -15.52 4.55 12.53
C ALA A 38 -15.84 5.97 13.01
N GLN A 39 -15.25 6.38 14.15
CA GLN A 39 -15.39 7.74 14.68
C GLN A 39 -14.75 8.78 13.76
N LYS A 40 -13.51 8.56 13.33
CA LYS A 40 -12.76 9.48 12.45
C LYS A 40 -13.46 9.67 11.11
N LEU A 41 -14.04 8.59 10.58
CA LEU A 41 -14.69 8.59 9.29
C LEU A 41 -16.21 8.83 9.33
N THR A 42 -16.77 9.11 10.53
CA THR A 42 -18.19 9.34 10.79
C THR A 42 -19.11 8.27 10.16
N ILE A 43 -18.74 6.99 10.32
CA ILE A 43 -19.53 5.83 9.86
C ILE A 43 -19.69 4.81 10.99
N SER A 44 -20.53 3.79 10.78
CA SER A 44 -20.69 2.74 11.78
C SER A 44 -19.47 1.81 11.83
N LYS A 45 -19.16 1.26 13.01
CA LYS A 45 -18.13 0.21 13.17
C LYS A 45 -18.40 -0.98 12.23
N ARG A 46 -19.66 -1.39 12.11
CA ARG A 46 -20.08 -2.46 11.20
C ARG A 46 -19.71 -2.16 9.74
N THR A 47 -19.83 -0.91 9.32
CA THR A 47 -19.42 -0.47 7.98
C THR A 47 -17.91 -0.63 7.81
N VAL A 48 -17.11 -0.23 8.80
CA VAL A 48 -15.66 -0.43 8.79
C VAL A 48 -15.31 -1.92 8.75
N ASP A 49 -15.94 -2.74 9.59
CA ASP A 49 -15.73 -4.19 9.64
C ASP A 49 -16.02 -4.85 8.27
N ASN A 50 -17.08 -4.40 7.59
CA ASN A 50 -17.41 -4.85 6.23
C ASN A 50 -16.34 -4.44 5.22
N HIS A 51 -15.86 -3.19 5.26
CA HIS A 51 -14.78 -2.74 4.38
C HIS A 51 -13.49 -3.56 4.63
N VAL A 52 -13.10 -3.78 5.88
CA VAL A 52 -11.93 -4.59 6.23
C VAL A 52 -12.08 -6.04 5.75
N SER A 53 -13.27 -6.61 5.88
CA SER A 53 -13.55 -7.96 5.38
C SER A 53 -13.44 -8.03 3.86
N ASN A 54 -13.97 -7.03 3.15
CA ASN A 54 -13.83 -6.93 1.70
C ASN A 54 -12.37 -6.78 1.27
N MET A 55 -11.58 -6.00 2.01
CA MET A 55 -10.13 -5.89 1.76
C MET A 55 -9.44 -7.24 1.92
N PHE A 56 -9.75 -8.02 2.96
CA PHE A 56 -9.19 -9.37 3.13
C PHE A 56 -9.53 -10.28 1.95
N THR A 57 -10.78 -10.25 1.47
CA THR A 57 -11.18 -11.03 0.29
C THR A 57 -10.46 -10.56 -0.97
N LYS A 58 -10.33 -9.24 -1.18
CA LYS A 58 -9.67 -8.66 -2.36
C LYS A 58 -8.18 -8.93 -2.40
N THR A 59 -7.49 -8.87 -1.26
CA THR A 59 -6.03 -9.01 -1.18
C THR A 59 -5.57 -10.42 -0.84
N GLY A 60 -6.49 -11.34 -0.55
CA GLY A 60 -6.17 -12.69 -0.07
C GLY A 60 -5.57 -12.71 1.35
N SER A 61 -5.65 -11.60 2.08
CA SER A 61 -5.05 -11.46 3.40
C SER A 61 -5.87 -12.19 4.46
N LYS A 62 -5.19 -12.99 5.29
CA LYS A 62 -5.85 -13.82 6.33
C LYS A 62 -6.16 -13.06 7.61
N ASN A 63 -5.44 -11.98 7.87
CA ASN A 63 -5.58 -11.19 9.08
C ASN A 63 -5.09 -9.76 8.84
N ARG A 64 -5.28 -8.90 9.85
CA ARG A 64 -4.91 -7.48 9.81
C ARG A 64 -3.42 -7.27 9.51
N VAL A 65 -2.54 -8.11 10.06
CA VAL A 65 -1.09 -8.00 9.84
C VAL A 65 -0.73 -8.37 8.40
N ALA A 66 -1.31 -9.45 7.87
CA ALA A 66 -1.14 -9.85 6.47
C ALA A 66 -1.64 -8.76 5.50
N LEU A 67 -2.74 -8.09 5.84
CA LEU A 67 -3.26 -6.97 5.06
C LEU A 67 -2.31 -5.77 5.04
N LEU A 68 -1.69 -5.46 6.18
CA LEU A 68 -0.68 -4.40 6.27
C LEU A 68 0.58 -4.74 5.48
N ASN A 69 1.07 -5.99 5.59
CA ASN A 69 2.20 -6.45 4.79
C ASN A 69 1.89 -6.36 3.29
N TRP A 70 0.72 -6.85 2.86
CA TRP A 70 0.28 -6.73 1.47
C TRP A 70 0.27 -5.26 1.01
N ALA A 71 -0.24 -4.36 1.85
CA ALA A 71 -0.29 -2.94 1.53
C ALA A 71 1.10 -2.31 1.41
N MET A 72 2.08 -2.72 2.23
CA MET A 72 3.48 -2.28 2.10
C MET A 72 4.13 -2.85 0.84
N ASP A 73 3.99 -4.15 0.60
CA ASP A 73 4.59 -4.85 -0.55
C ASP A 73 4.11 -4.27 -1.90
N HIS A 74 2.90 -3.72 -1.93
CA HIS A 74 2.28 -3.14 -3.12
C HIS A 74 2.35 -1.60 -3.14
N GLY A 75 3.09 -0.98 -2.21
CA GLY A 75 3.28 0.47 -2.14
C GLY A 75 2.00 1.27 -1.87
N LYS A 76 1.03 0.68 -1.16
CA LYS A 76 -0.25 1.32 -0.80
C LYS A 76 -0.18 2.11 0.49
N ILE A 77 0.74 1.75 1.40
CA ILE A 77 0.98 2.46 2.65
C ILE A 77 2.48 2.63 2.90
N CYS A 78 2.82 3.68 3.63
CA CYS A 78 4.16 4.12 3.94
C CYS A 78 4.20 4.47 5.42
N ARG A 79 5.14 3.93 6.21
CA ARG A 79 5.19 4.20 7.66
C ARG A 79 6.55 4.77 8.06
N ASP A 80 6.53 5.94 8.71
CA ASP A 80 7.67 6.51 9.44
C ASP A 80 9.01 6.55 8.66
N GLY A 81 8.97 6.73 7.33
CA GLY A 81 10.17 6.75 6.48
C GLY A 81 10.83 5.39 6.23
N PHE A 82 10.24 4.29 6.72
CA PHE A 82 10.65 2.92 6.40
C PHE A 82 9.63 2.26 5.47
N ASN A 83 10.12 1.53 4.47
CA ASN A 83 9.35 0.88 3.40
C ASN A 83 8.62 1.79 2.41
N CYS A 84 8.76 3.12 2.51
CA CYS A 84 8.60 3.93 1.30
C CYS A 84 9.78 3.60 0.41
N CYS A 85 9.55 3.03 -0.77
CA CYS A 85 10.55 3.04 -1.82
C CYS A 85 11.05 4.48 -1.95
N SER A 86 12.24 4.74 -1.42
CA SER A 86 13.13 5.69 -2.07
C SER A 86 13.47 4.98 -3.37
N LEU A 87 12.68 5.23 -4.41
CA LEU A 87 13.17 5.06 -5.77
C LEU A 87 14.50 5.83 -5.79
N PRO A 88 15.60 5.21 -6.24
CA PRO A 88 16.81 5.98 -6.47
C PRO A 88 16.42 7.16 -7.35
N ASP A 89 16.65 8.38 -6.84
CA ASP A 89 16.57 9.58 -7.66
C ASP A 89 17.53 9.36 -8.83
N GLU A 90 16.97 9.07 -10.00
CA GLU A 90 17.68 9.25 -11.26
C GLU A 90 17.94 10.76 -11.40
N THR A 91 18.98 11.22 -10.72
CA THR A 91 19.72 12.41 -11.13
C THR A 91 20.93 11.92 -11.91
N GLU A 92 20.66 11.44 -13.12
CA GLU A 92 21.57 11.77 -14.21
C GLU A 92 21.61 13.30 -14.29
N ASP A 93 22.73 13.90 -13.91
CA ASP A 93 23.14 15.17 -14.50
C ASP A 93 24.67 15.29 -14.45
N SER A 94 25.26 15.09 -15.62
CA SER A 94 26.22 16.02 -16.23
C SER A 94 27.63 16.16 -15.63
N SER A 95 28.59 15.65 -16.41
CA SER A 95 29.72 16.42 -16.96
C SER A 95 30.56 17.30 -16.03
N THR A 96 31.83 16.93 -15.83
CA THR A 96 33.03 17.77 -16.10
C THR A 96 34.28 16.91 -15.86
N ASP A 97 34.97 16.46 -16.90
CA ASP A 97 36.11 17.14 -17.54
C ASP A 97 37.37 17.14 -16.63
N THR A 98 38.27 16.18 -16.87
CA THR A 98 39.73 16.34 -16.78
C THR A 98 40.41 15.23 -17.60
#